data_AF-A0A917Q284-F1
#
_entry.id   AF-A0A917Q284-F1
#
_cell.length_a   1.000
_cell.length_b   1.000
_cell.length_c   1.000
_cell.angle_alpha   90.00
_cell.angle_beta   90.00
_cell.angle_gamma   90.00
#
_symmetry.space_group_name_H-M   'P 1'
#
loop_
_entity.id
_entity.type
_entity.pdbx_description
1 polymer ?
#
loop_
_entity_poly.entity_id
_entity_poly.type
_entity_poly.pdbx_seq_one_letter_code
_entity_poly.pdbx_strand_id
1 'polypeptide(L)'
;MSTRDAGFTLLEVMVALFIVALLAVTVSGVVGQRVDIAATVQDRDFAALCGRELLARFALQGRGDTSGELVQGGRICYWQLVGNGRQVAGIDSATLQVHGNTDERQLLGEWPVYFGQVKP
;
A
#
# COMPACT_ATOMS: atom_id res chain seq x y z
N MET A 1 -61.35 -32.63 -0.30
CA MET A 1 -60.04 -32.18 0.22
C MET A 1 -59.00 -32.71 -0.75
N SER A 2 -58.57 -31.90 -1.73
CA SER A 2 -57.61 -32.33 -2.76
C SER A 2 -56.35 -31.49 -2.59
N THR A 3 -55.36 -32.07 -1.94
CA THR A 3 -54.01 -31.52 -1.84
C THR A 3 -53.38 -31.64 -3.22
N ARG A 4 -53.16 -30.50 -3.87
CA ARG A 4 -52.40 -30.42 -5.11
C ARG A 4 -50.98 -30.91 -4.82
N ASP A 5 -50.61 -32.04 -5.39
CA ASP A 5 -49.22 -32.47 -5.46
C ASP A 5 -48.46 -31.46 -6.34
N ALA A 6 -47.77 -30.53 -5.67
CA ALA A 6 -46.81 -29.64 -6.30
C ALA A 6 -45.53 -30.43 -6.60
N GLY A 7 -45.55 -31.18 -7.70
CA GLY A 7 -44.35 -31.79 -8.27
C GLY A 7 -43.39 -30.69 -8.71
N PHE A 8 -42.20 -30.66 -8.11
CA PHE A 8 -41.11 -29.77 -8.47
C PHE A 8 -40.84 -29.88 -9.98
N THR A 9 -40.96 -28.77 -10.71
CA THR A 9 -40.69 -28.78 -12.15
C THR A 9 -39.18 -28.86 -12.37
N LEU A 10 -38.77 -29.51 -13.47
CA LEU A 10 -37.35 -29.55 -13.88
C LEU A 10 -36.78 -28.14 -14.06
N LEU A 11 -37.61 -27.19 -14.50
CA LEU A 11 -37.27 -25.79 -14.67
C LEU A 11 -36.89 -25.12 -13.33
N GLU A 12 -37.60 -25.44 -12.25
CA GLU A 12 -37.33 -24.88 -10.92
C GLU A 12 -35.98 -25.33 -10.37
N VAL A 13 -35.63 -26.61 -10.57
CA VAL A 13 -34.32 -27.15 -10.17
C VAL A 13 -33.19 -26.49 -10.98
N MET A 14 -33.38 -26.30 -12.28
CA MET A 14 -32.39 -25.64 -13.13
C MET A 14 -32.18 -24.17 -12.72
N VAL A 15 -33.27 -23.44 -12.42
CA VAL A 15 -33.19 -22.06 -11.96
C VAL A 15 -32.52 -21.98 -10.59
N ALA A 16 -32.86 -22.88 -9.66
CA ALA A 16 -32.23 -22.95 -8.35
C ALA A 16 -30.72 -23.21 -8.48
N LEU A 17 -30.31 -24.18 -9.32
CA LEU A 17 -28.90 -24.47 -9.57
C LEU A 17 -28.17 -23.30 -10.23
N PHE A 18 -28.83 -22.59 -11.16
CA PHE A 18 -28.26 -21.40 -11.78
C PHE A 18 -28.01 -20.28 -10.77
N ILE A 19 -28.99 -19.99 -9.90
CA ILE A 19 -28.84 -19.00 -8.83
C ILE A 19 -27.72 -19.40 -7.87
N VAL A 20 -27.69 -20.67 -7.44
CA VAL A 20 -26.63 -21.20 -6.55
C VAL A 20 -25.25 -21.07 -7.21
N ALA A 21 -25.12 -21.37 -8.49
CA ALA A 21 -23.86 -21.22 -9.22
C ALA A 21 -23.40 -19.75 -9.28
N LEU A 22 -24.32 -18.81 -9.55
CA LEU A 22 -24.00 -17.38 -9.53
C LEU A 22 -23.55 -16.91 -8.14
N LEU A 23 -24.24 -17.36 -7.07
CA LEU A 23 -23.86 -17.06 -5.69
C LEU A 23 -22.49 -17.66 -5.32
N ALA A 24 -22.16 -18.84 -5.82
CA ALA A 24 -20.85 -19.46 -5.58
C ALA A 24 -19.70 -18.67 -6.23
N VAL A 25 -19.91 -18.14 -7.44
CA VAL A 25 -18.91 -17.32 -8.15
C VAL A 25 -18.67 -15.99 -7.43
N THR A 26 -19.74 -15.32 -6.96
CA THR A 26 -19.59 -14.04 -6.26
C THR A 26 -18.86 -14.18 -4.92
N VAL A 27 -19.16 -15.23 -4.14
CA VAL A 27 -18.45 -15.52 -2.89
C VAL A 27 -16.96 -15.82 -3.15
N SER A 28 -16.65 -16.55 -4.23
CA SER A 28 -15.27 -16.88 -4.60
C SER A 28 -14.45 -15.65 -4.98
N GLY A 29 -15.04 -14.68 -5.70
CA GLY A 29 -14.39 -13.42 -6.04
C GLY A 29 -14.06 -12.54 -4.82
N VAL A 30 -14.93 -12.54 -3.80
CA VAL A 30 -14.78 -11.72 -2.59
C VAL A 30 -13.63 -12.20 -1.69
N VAL A 31 -13.26 -13.48 -1.74
CA VAL A 31 -12.15 -14.03 -0.94
C VAL A 31 -10.80 -13.60 -1.53
N GLY A 32 -10.63 -13.67 -2.85
CA GLY A 32 -9.39 -13.24 -3.51
C GLY A 32 -9.11 -11.74 -3.34
N GLN A 33 -10.17 -10.92 -3.42
CA GLN A 33 -10.04 -9.47 -3.32
C GLN A 33 -9.60 -8.99 -1.93
N ARG A 34 -9.85 -9.75 -0.86
CA ARG A 34 -9.43 -9.38 0.51
C ARG A 34 -7.95 -9.62 0.78
N VAL A 35 -7.34 -10.62 0.13
CA VAL A 35 -5.93 -10.95 0.33
C VAL A 35 -5.03 -9.85 -0.26
N ASP A 36 -5.36 -9.33 -1.44
CA ASP A 36 -4.62 -8.22 -2.04
C ASP A 36 -4.79 -6.90 -1.25
N ILE A 37 -5.98 -6.64 -0.70
CA ILE A 37 -6.21 -5.43 0.11
C ILE A 37 -5.41 -5.50 1.43
N ALA A 38 -5.35 -6.65 2.11
CA ALA A 38 -4.61 -6.76 3.35
C ALA A 38 -3.09 -6.59 3.16
N ALA A 39 -2.53 -7.16 2.09
CA ALA A 39 -1.10 -7.02 1.77
C ALA A 39 -0.72 -5.57 1.48
N THR A 40 -1.56 -4.85 0.74
CA THR A 40 -1.31 -3.42 0.44
C THR A 40 -1.39 -2.52 1.67
N VAL A 41 -2.25 -2.82 2.63
CA VAL A 41 -2.34 -2.06 3.90
C VAL A 41 -1.09 -2.27 4.75
N GLN A 42 -0.61 -3.51 4.88
CA GLN A 42 0.58 -3.81 5.68
C GLN A 42 1.84 -3.13 5.13
N ASP A 43 1.99 -3.04 3.81
CA ASP A 43 3.09 -2.34 3.17
C ASP A 43 3.03 -0.82 3.36
N ARG A 44 1.83 -0.24 3.41
CA ARG A 44 1.63 1.19 3.72
C ARG A 44 2.04 1.53 5.14
N ASP A 45 1.62 0.73 6.11
CA ASP A 45 1.97 0.94 7.51
C ASP A 45 3.48 0.80 7.73
N PHE A 46 4.11 -0.20 7.10
CA PHE A 46 5.55 -0.39 7.10
C PHE A 46 6.28 0.82 6.50
N ALA A 47 5.85 1.30 5.33
CA ALA A 47 6.44 2.46 4.69
C ALA A 47 6.28 3.73 5.55
N ALA A 48 5.13 3.91 6.20
CA ALA A 48 4.90 5.05 7.08
C ALA A 48 5.82 5.04 8.30
N LEU A 49 6.16 3.87 8.86
CA LEU A 49 7.14 3.74 9.92
C LEU A 49 8.54 4.14 9.44
N CYS A 50 8.98 3.61 8.30
CA CYS A 50 10.26 4.01 7.68
C CYS A 50 10.32 5.51 7.39
N GLY A 51 9.28 6.07 6.78
CA GLY A 51 9.19 7.49 6.45
C GLY A 51 9.28 8.38 7.68
N ARG A 52 8.54 8.06 8.76
CA ARG A 52 8.60 8.84 10.01
C ARG A 52 9.98 8.84 10.65
N GLU A 53 10.65 7.69 10.67
CA GLU A 53 12.00 7.60 11.23
C GLU A 53 13.01 8.39 10.39
N LEU A 54 12.96 8.27 9.06
CA LEU A 54 13.85 9.02 8.16
C LEU A 54 13.61 10.54 8.28
N LEU A 55 12.35 10.98 8.30
CA LEU A 55 12.02 12.40 8.52
C LEU A 55 12.56 12.91 9.85
N ALA A 56 12.43 12.13 10.93
CA ALA A 56 13.00 12.50 12.23
C ALA A 56 14.53 12.58 12.19
N ARG A 57 15.20 11.63 11.54
CA ARG A 57 16.66 11.65 11.35
C ARG A 57 17.10 12.88 10.56
N PHE A 58 16.43 13.21 9.46
CA PHE A 58 16.72 14.39 8.66
C PHE A 58 16.50 15.71 9.41
N ALA A 59 15.47 15.78 10.26
CA ALA A 59 15.23 16.95 11.08
C ALA A 59 16.36 17.19 12.10
N LEU A 60 17.01 16.13 12.57
CA LEU A 60 18.08 16.20 13.57
C LEU A 60 19.48 16.34 12.95
N GLN A 61 19.74 15.64 11.85
CA GLN A 61 21.08 15.51 11.25
C GLN A 61 21.24 16.35 9.97
N GLY A 62 20.16 16.91 9.45
CA GLY A 62 20.13 17.54 8.12
C GLY A 62 20.06 16.50 7.00
N ARG A 63 20.38 16.93 5.77
CA ARG A 63 20.20 16.12 4.55
C ARG A 63 21.00 14.81 4.55
N GLY A 64 22.22 14.83 5.08
CA GLY A 64 23.09 13.65 5.12
C GLY A 64 23.21 12.96 3.75
N ASP A 65 23.09 11.64 3.75
CA ASP A 65 23.08 10.80 2.54
C ASP A 65 21.81 10.99 1.70
N THR A 66 21.92 10.78 0.39
CA THR A 66 20.78 10.90 -0.53
C THR A 66 20.06 9.57 -0.78
N SER A 67 20.60 8.46 -0.31
CA SER A 67 19.96 7.15 -0.40
C SER A 67 20.54 6.20 0.64
N GLY A 68 19.85 5.10 0.90
CA GLY A 68 20.35 4.06 1.77
C GLY A 68 19.30 3.03 2.17
N GLU A 69 19.61 2.31 3.23
CA GLU A 69 18.78 1.26 3.78
C GLU A 69 18.40 1.59 5.22
N LEU A 70 17.20 1.19 5.61
CA LEU A 70 16.71 1.28 6.99
C LEU A 70 16.07 -0.04 7.40
N VAL A 71 16.52 -0.59 8.53
CA VAL A 71 15.92 -1.78 9.13
C VAL A 71 14.81 -1.34 10.06
N GLN A 72 13.58 -1.80 9.81
CA GLN A 72 12.41 -1.51 10.62
C GLN A 72 11.65 -2.82 10.92
N GLY A 73 11.59 -3.21 12.19
CA GLY A 73 10.89 -4.43 12.61
C GLY A 73 11.36 -5.72 11.91
N GLY A 74 12.66 -5.85 11.60
CA GLY A 74 13.23 -7.01 10.92
C GLY A 74 13.05 -7.04 9.40
N ARG A 75 12.41 -6.03 8.82
CA ARG A 75 12.33 -5.80 7.37
C ARG A 75 13.27 -4.65 6.97
N ILE A 76 13.76 -4.68 5.74
CA ILE A 76 14.58 -3.59 5.18
C ILE A 76 13.69 -2.75 4.28
N CYS A 77 13.77 -1.44 4.41
CA CYS A 77 13.24 -0.48 3.44
C CYS A 77 14.39 0.29 2.81
N TYR A 78 14.30 0.45 1.49
CA TYR A 78 15.28 1.17 0.68
C TYR A 78 14.75 2.58 0.48
N TRP A 79 15.59 3.59 0.63
CA TRP A 79 15.13 4.97 0.53
C TRP A 79 16.07 5.81 -0.31
N GLN A 80 15.49 6.84 -0.94
CA GLN A 80 16.22 7.84 -1.71
C GLN A 80 15.58 9.22 -1.58
N LEU A 81 16.40 10.26 -1.66
CA LEU A 81 16.01 11.66 -1.72
C LEU A 81 16.10 12.12 -3.17
N VAL A 82 14.94 12.22 -3.83
CA VAL A 82 14.82 12.71 -5.20
C VAL A 82 14.51 14.20 -5.15
N GLY A 83 15.42 15.04 -5.62
CA GLY A 83 15.18 16.48 -5.64
C GLY A 83 16.21 17.22 -6.47
N ASN A 84 15.76 18.27 -7.14
CA ASN A 84 16.53 18.96 -8.18
C ASN A 84 17.44 20.06 -7.60
N GLY A 85 17.61 20.11 -6.28
CA GLY A 85 18.30 21.20 -5.57
C GLY A 85 17.65 22.57 -5.77
N ARG A 86 16.35 22.61 -6.09
CA ARG A 86 15.64 23.87 -6.33
C ARG A 86 15.40 24.55 -4.98
N GLN A 87 16.27 25.50 -4.66
CA GLN A 87 16.19 26.31 -3.47
C GLN A 87 15.21 27.46 -3.67
N VAL A 88 14.24 27.62 -2.77
CA VAL A 88 13.32 28.76 -2.77
C VAL A 88 13.52 29.52 -1.47
N ALA A 89 13.93 30.78 -1.56
CA ALA A 89 14.14 31.65 -0.39
C ALA A 89 15.05 31.02 0.70
N GLY A 90 16.09 30.28 0.29
CA GLY A 90 17.00 29.62 1.21
C GLY A 90 16.57 28.23 1.69
N ILE A 91 15.38 27.74 1.35
CA ILE A 91 14.90 26.40 1.70
C ILE A 91 15.20 25.44 0.55
N ASP A 92 15.94 24.37 0.83
CA ASP A 92 16.16 23.27 -0.10
C ASP A 92 15.04 22.23 0.06
N SER A 93 14.54 21.70 -1.05
CA SER A 93 13.43 20.74 -1.07
C SER A 93 13.81 19.48 -1.82
N ALA A 94 13.38 18.34 -1.26
CA ALA A 94 13.53 17.03 -1.86
C ALA A 94 12.30 16.17 -1.54
N THR A 95 12.11 15.11 -2.30
CA THR A 95 11.11 14.09 -2.05
C THR A 95 11.81 12.85 -1.52
N LEU A 96 11.48 12.44 -0.30
CA LEU A 96 11.86 11.14 0.22
C LEU A 96 10.97 10.08 -0.42
N GLN A 97 11.58 9.12 -1.11
CA GLN A 97 10.92 7.93 -1.63
C GLN A 97 11.39 6.71 -0.85
N VAL A 98 10.43 5.84 -0.50
CA VAL A 98 10.68 4.58 0.21
C VAL A 98 10.19 3.43 -0.65
N HIS A 99 11.07 2.45 -0.85
CA HIS A 99 10.88 1.29 -1.70
C HIS A 99 10.95 0.00 -0.91
N GLY A 100 10.22 -1.01 -1.38
CA GLY A 100 10.18 -2.35 -0.78
C GLY A 100 11.31 -3.28 -1.23
N ASN A 101 12.07 -2.89 -2.26
CA ASN A 101 13.15 -3.68 -2.84
C ASN A 101 14.30 -2.79 -3.32
N THR A 102 15.49 -3.37 -3.46
CA THR A 102 16.73 -2.77 -3.98
C THR A 102 16.57 -2.20 -5.39
N ASP A 103 15.72 -2.82 -6.21
CA ASP A 103 15.54 -2.44 -7.61
C ASP A 103 14.68 -1.18 -7.81
N GLU A 104 14.25 -0.53 -6.72
CA GLU A 104 13.41 0.68 -6.70
C GLU A 104 12.05 0.55 -7.41
N ARG A 105 11.74 -0.61 -8.00
CA ARG A 105 10.51 -0.87 -8.78
C ARG A 105 9.21 -0.76 -7.98
N GLN A 106 9.28 -0.99 -6.66
CA GLN A 106 8.11 -0.98 -5.78
C GLN A 106 8.19 0.22 -4.86
N LEU A 107 7.63 1.36 -5.29
CA LEU A 107 7.46 2.55 -4.45
C LEU A 107 6.35 2.29 -3.42
N LEU A 108 6.70 2.29 -2.14
CA LEU A 108 5.76 2.08 -1.03
C LEU A 108 5.18 3.39 -0.49
N GLY A 109 5.97 4.46 -0.54
CA GLY A 109 5.54 5.78 -0.08
C GLY A 109 6.51 6.89 -0.48
N GLU A 110 5.99 8.11 -0.53
CA GLU A 110 6.77 9.32 -0.79
C GLU A 110 6.33 10.46 0.13
N TRP A 111 7.29 11.27 0.58
CA TRP A 111 7.05 12.41 1.46
C TRP A 111 7.92 13.60 1.05
N PRO A 112 7.36 14.82 1.00
CA PRO A 112 8.18 16.02 0.82
C PRO A 112 9.04 16.26 2.07
N VAL A 113 10.30 16.63 1.84
CA VAL A 113 11.27 16.99 2.88
C VAL A 113 11.83 18.37 2.56
N TYR A 114 11.96 19.20 3.61
CA TYR A 114 12.46 20.55 3.51
C TYR A 114 13.66 20.72 4.44
N PHE A 115 14.75 21.24 3.90
CA PHE A 115 15.96 21.52 4.65
C PHE A 115 16.13 23.04 4.75
N GLY A 116 16.03 23.56 5.97
CA GLY A 116 16.32 24.95 6.26
C GLY A 116 17.83 25.20 6.36
N GLN A 117 18.30 26.34 5.86
CA GLN A 117 19.67 26.79 6.11
C GLN A 117 19.75 27.25 7.57
N VAL A 118 20.42 26.48 8.42
CA VAL A 118 20.78 26.95 9.77
C VAL A 118 21.93 27.95 9.58
N LYS A 119 21.62 29.25 9.67
CA LYS A 119 22.63 30.30 9.70
C LYS A 119 23.45 30.12 10.99
N PRO A 120 24.80 30.03 10.92
CA PRO A 120 25.64 29.95 12.11
C PRO A 120 25.55 31.23 12.96
#